data_AF-A0A1X1Q7T5-F1
#
_entry.id   AF-A0A1X1Q7T5-F1
#
_cell.length_a   1.000
_cell.length_b   1.000
_cell.length_c   1.000
_cell.angle_alpha   90.00
_cell.angle_beta   90.00
_cell.angle_gamma   90.00
#
_symmetry.space_group_name_H-M   'P 1'
#
loop_
_entity.id
_entity.type
_entity.pdbx_description
1 polymer ?
#
loop_
_entity_poly.entity_id
_entity_poly.type
_entity_poly.pdbx_seq_one_letter_code
_entity_poly.pdbx_strand_id
1 'polypeptide(L)'
;MEENNNQQLIDMAHGMQEDIKMKMLEMVQQAASPYDILYEIANYLEAVSAERGYAQHIIDNIHTIYGIALKDKKPLEDEIKDLKDRAARIQESLDSGKFSEEENARMDFAIKAHQRKINQLKDML
;
A
#
# COMPACT_ATOMS: atom_id res chain seq x y z
N MET A 1 12.12 -34.48 19.51
CA MET A 1 12.38 -33.98 18.15
C MET A 1 11.18 -33.23 17.57
N GLU A 2 9.93 -33.59 17.91
CA GLU A 2 8.73 -32.88 17.44
C GLU A 2 8.55 -31.47 18.03
N GLU A 3 8.85 -31.25 19.32
CA GLU A 3 8.73 -29.92 19.94
C GLU A 3 9.62 -28.85 19.30
N ASN A 4 10.83 -29.24 18.87
CA ASN A 4 11.79 -28.32 18.24
C ASN A 4 11.32 -27.90 16.83
N ASN A 5 10.58 -28.78 16.15
CA ASN A 5 10.02 -28.52 14.82
C ASN A 5 8.80 -27.60 14.90
N ASN A 6 7.93 -27.78 15.92
CA ASN A 6 6.79 -26.89 16.15
C ASN A 6 7.23 -25.49 16.56
N GLN A 7 8.26 -25.35 17.39
CA GLN A 7 8.76 -24.04 17.78
C GLN A 7 9.33 -23.28 16.57
N GLN A 8 10.08 -23.96 15.68
CA GLN A 8 10.58 -23.36 14.43
C GLN A 8 9.45 -22.91 13.49
N LEU A 9 8.36 -23.68 13.40
CA LEU A 9 7.18 -23.31 12.60
C LEU A 9 6.45 -22.09 13.18
N ILE A 10 6.34 -22.01 14.51
CA ILE A 10 5.76 -20.85 15.21
C ILE A 10 6.61 -19.60 15.00
N ASP A 11 7.93 -19.71 15.15
CA ASP A 11 8.86 -18.58 14.99
C ASP A 11 8.91 -18.09 13.52
N MET A 12 8.86 -19.00 12.55
CA MET A 12 8.71 -18.64 11.12
C MET A 12 7.37 -17.95 10.82
N ALA A 13 6.27 -18.47 11.35
CA ALA A 13 4.95 -17.88 11.16
C ALA A 13 4.87 -16.47 11.77
N HIS A 14 5.52 -16.24 12.91
CA HIS A 14 5.64 -14.92 13.50
C HIS A 14 6.50 -13.97 12.65
N GLY A 15 7.62 -14.43 12.11
CA GLY A 15 8.47 -13.62 11.21
C GLY A 15 7.72 -13.15 9.95
N MET A 16 7.01 -14.06 9.28
CA MET A 16 6.25 -13.71 8.07
C MET A 16 5.10 -12.73 8.34
N GLN A 17 4.42 -12.86 9.48
CA GLN A 17 3.37 -11.92 9.90
C GLN A 17 3.92 -10.54 10.23
N GLU A 18 5.14 -10.46 10.75
CA GLU A 18 5.80 -9.20 11.06
C GLU A 18 6.31 -8.52 9.77
N ASP A 19 6.82 -9.30 8.83
CA ASP A 19 7.26 -8.82 7.51
C ASP A 19 6.12 -8.14 6.74
N ILE A 20 4.93 -8.76 6.66
CA ILE A 20 3.81 -8.14 5.93
C ILE A 20 3.30 -6.87 6.63
N LYS A 21 3.32 -6.81 7.97
CA LYS A 21 2.95 -5.60 8.70
C LYS A 21 3.90 -4.45 8.40
N MET A 22 5.21 -4.73 8.44
CA MET A 22 6.23 -3.74 8.10
C MET A 22 6.14 -3.31 6.64
N LYS A 23 5.87 -4.26 5.73
CA LYS A 23 5.69 -3.97 4.31
C LYS A 23 4.47 -3.08 4.04
N MET A 24 3.34 -3.39 4.67
CA MET A 24 2.14 -2.56 4.56
C MET A 24 2.37 -1.15 5.10
N LEU A 25 3.06 -1.02 6.24
CA LEU A 25 3.42 0.28 6.80
C LEU A 25 4.30 1.08 5.82
N GLU A 26 5.31 0.43 5.25
CA GLU A 26 6.19 1.01 4.23
C GLU A 26 5.38 1.48 2.99
N MET A 27 4.49 0.64 2.47
CA MET A 27 3.66 0.97 1.30
C MET A 27 2.74 2.16 1.56
N VAL A 28 2.13 2.22 2.75
CA VAL A 28 1.31 3.38 3.16
C VAL A 28 2.17 4.64 3.25
N GLN A 29 3.33 4.55 3.89
CA GLN A 29 4.30 5.66 3.99
C GLN A 29 4.78 6.14 2.62
N GLN A 30 4.96 5.21 1.67
CA GLN A 30 5.37 5.49 0.30
C GLN A 30 4.24 5.90 -0.64
N ALA A 31 3.01 6.06 -0.12
CA ALA A 31 1.85 6.44 -0.91
C ALA A 31 1.51 5.44 -2.03
N ALA A 32 1.76 4.16 -1.81
CA ALA A 32 1.30 3.10 -2.70
C ALA A 32 -0.22 3.22 -2.91
N SER A 33 -0.71 2.80 -4.08
CA SER A 33 -2.15 2.81 -4.29
C SER A 33 -2.81 1.79 -3.36
N PRO A 34 -4.05 2.03 -2.90
CA PRO A 34 -4.79 1.03 -2.13
C PRO A 34 -4.89 -0.33 -2.82
N TYR A 35 -4.90 -0.35 -4.16
CA TYR A 35 -4.91 -1.58 -4.96
C TYR A 35 -3.59 -2.35 -4.87
N ASP A 36 -2.46 -1.66 -4.89
CA ASP A 36 -1.15 -2.30 -4.73
C ASP A 36 -1.02 -2.91 -3.33
N ILE A 37 -1.50 -2.21 -2.29
CA ILE A 37 -1.52 -2.71 -0.91
C ILE A 37 -2.40 -3.97 -0.81
N LEU A 38 -3.59 -3.95 -1.42
CA LEU A 38 -4.48 -5.12 -1.46
C LEU A 38 -3.84 -6.31 -2.19
N TYR A 39 -3.14 -6.05 -3.29
CA TYR A 39 -2.44 -7.09 -4.03
C TYR A 39 -1.28 -7.69 -3.22
N GLU A 40 -0.51 -6.87 -2.50
CA GLU A 40 0.56 -7.35 -1.61
C GLU A 40 0.01 -8.25 -0.49
N ILE A 41 -1.11 -7.85 0.13
CA ILE A 41 -1.81 -8.68 1.11
C ILE A 41 -2.26 -10.01 0.49
N ALA A 42 -2.77 -9.97 -0.75
CA ALA A 42 -3.21 -11.17 -1.43
C ALA A 42 -2.04 -12.12 -1.74
N ASN A 43 -0.87 -11.60 -2.12
CA ASN A 43 0.36 -12.39 -2.28
C ASN A 43 0.81 -13.03 -0.97
N TYR A 44 0.76 -12.28 0.13
CA TYR A 44 1.05 -12.83 1.45
C TYR A 44 0.08 -13.95 1.82
N LEU A 45 -1.23 -13.74 1.63
CA LEU A 45 -2.26 -14.74 1.91
C LEU A 45 -2.10 -16.00 1.06
N GLU A 46 -1.78 -15.86 -0.23
CA GLU A 46 -1.46 -16.99 -1.11
C GLU A 46 -0.26 -17.79 -0.60
N ALA A 47 0.80 -17.11 -0.16
CA ALA A 47 2.00 -17.75 0.35
C ALA A 47 1.76 -18.56 1.63
N VAL A 48 0.88 -18.08 2.52
CA VAL A 48 0.61 -18.74 3.82
C VAL A 48 -0.55 -19.77 3.76
N SER A 49 -1.46 -19.65 2.79
CA SER A 49 -2.64 -20.54 2.67
C SER A 49 -2.45 -21.71 1.71
N ALA A 50 -1.35 -21.74 0.93
CA ALA A 50 -1.13 -22.67 -0.18
C ALA A 50 -2.20 -22.64 -1.28
N GLU A 51 -3.08 -21.62 -1.30
CA GLU A 51 -4.06 -21.38 -2.35
C GLU A 51 -3.43 -20.66 -3.55
N ARG A 52 -2.76 -21.43 -4.41
CA ARG A 52 -2.15 -20.90 -5.63
C ARG A 52 -3.17 -20.18 -6.51
N GLY A 53 -2.81 -18.98 -6.96
CA GLY A 53 -3.61 -18.14 -7.84
C GLY A 53 -4.53 -17.17 -7.12
N TYR A 54 -4.58 -17.15 -5.78
CA TYR A 54 -5.41 -16.20 -5.03
C TYR A 54 -5.03 -14.74 -5.34
N ALA A 55 -3.74 -14.41 -5.34
CA ALA A 55 -3.27 -13.06 -5.68
C ALA A 55 -3.63 -12.68 -7.12
N GLN A 56 -3.48 -13.64 -8.04
CA GLN A 56 -3.85 -13.46 -9.45
C GLN A 56 -5.36 -13.19 -9.59
N HIS A 57 -6.22 -13.93 -8.88
CA HIS A 57 -7.65 -13.69 -8.87
C HIS A 57 -8.02 -12.30 -8.33
N ILE A 58 -7.32 -11.81 -7.30
CA ILE A 58 -7.55 -10.46 -6.77
C ILE A 58 -7.15 -9.39 -7.79
N ILE A 59 -5.96 -9.48 -8.40
CA ILE A 59 -5.52 -8.45 -9.36
C ILE A 59 -6.37 -8.45 -10.63
N ASP A 60 -6.83 -9.62 -11.09
CA ASP A 60 -7.74 -9.72 -12.25
C ASP A 60 -9.10 -9.08 -11.95
N ASN A 61 -9.63 -9.26 -10.74
CA ASN A 61 -10.86 -8.60 -10.31
C ASN A 61 -10.67 -7.09 -10.14
N ILE A 62 -9.53 -6.65 -9.61
CA ILE A 62 -9.19 -5.22 -9.52
C ILE A 62 -9.16 -4.61 -10.92
N HIS A 63 -8.47 -5.25 -11.87
CA HIS A 63 -8.42 -4.77 -13.26
C HIS A 63 -9.78 -4.83 -13.95
N THR A 64 -10.62 -5.82 -13.68
CA THR A 64 -11.93 -5.96 -14.34
C THR A 64 -12.96 -5.00 -13.77
N ILE A 65 -13.05 -4.90 -12.45
CA ILE A 65 -14.07 -4.09 -11.77
C ILE A 65 -13.60 -2.64 -11.69
N TYR A 66 -12.38 -2.39 -11.23
CA TYR A 66 -11.88 -1.03 -11.07
C TYR A 66 -11.18 -0.52 -12.35
N GLY A 67 -10.38 -1.33 -13.03
CA GLY A 67 -9.76 -0.92 -14.30
C GLY A 67 -10.74 -0.77 -15.48
N ILE A 68 -11.51 -1.83 -15.79
CA ILE A 68 -12.37 -1.87 -16.98
C ILE A 68 -13.73 -1.22 -16.71
N ALA A 69 -14.39 -1.54 -15.59
CA ALA A 69 -15.72 -1.00 -15.31
C ALA A 69 -15.72 0.48 -14.86
N LEU A 70 -14.62 0.98 -14.25
CA LEU A 70 -14.47 2.42 -13.94
C LEU A 70 -13.68 3.22 -14.98
N LYS A 71 -13.18 2.57 -16.06
CA LYS A 71 -12.29 3.19 -17.07
C LYS A 71 -10.94 3.68 -16.51
N ASP A 72 -10.44 3.12 -15.41
CA ASP A 72 -9.09 3.39 -14.87
C ASP A 72 -7.97 2.72 -15.71
N LYS A 73 -7.83 3.10 -16.98
CA LYS A 73 -6.57 2.91 -17.69
C LYS A 73 -5.70 4.13 -17.45
N LYS A 74 -5.11 4.26 -16.25
CA LYS A 74 -4.37 5.44 -15.78
C LYS A 74 -3.60 6.16 -16.90
N PRO A 75 -4.13 7.27 -17.45
CA PRO A 75 -3.30 8.29 -18.04
C PRO A 75 -2.45 8.85 -16.89
N LEU A 76 -1.13 8.92 -17.06
CA LEU A 76 -0.19 9.43 -16.05
C LEU A 76 -0.66 10.76 -15.39
N GLU A 77 -1.38 11.57 -16.15
CA GLU A 77 -1.99 12.84 -15.71
C GLU A 77 -3.08 12.68 -14.64
N ASP A 78 -3.94 11.66 -14.74
CA ASP A 78 -5.02 11.41 -13.77
C ASP A 78 -4.45 10.89 -12.45
N GLU A 79 -3.40 10.07 -12.51
CA GLU A 79 -2.69 9.61 -11.31
C GLU A 79 -1.97 10.76 -10.60
N ILE A 80 -1.35 11.66 -11.36
CA ILE A 80 -0.76 12.89 -10.81
C ILE A 80 -1.84 13.75 -10.14
N LYS A 81 -3.03 13.86 -10.74
CA LYS A 81 -4.13 14.64 -10.18
C LYS A 81 -4.61 14.06 -8.85
N ASP A 82 -4.86 12.76 -8.79
CA ASP A 82 -5.33 12.11 -7.56
C ASP A 82 -4.31 12.21 -6.41
N LEU A 83 -3.01 12.06 -6.71
CA LEU A 83 -1.94 12.26 -5.73
C LEU A 83 -1.87 13.69 -5.20
N LYS A 84 -2.11 14.69 -6.07
CA LYS A 84 -2.17 16.10 -5.66
C LYS A 84 -3.36 16.36 -4.75
N ASP A 85 -4.55 15.89 -5.13
CA ASP A 85 -5.79 16.10 -4.39
C ASP A 85 -5.70 15.47 -2.99
N ARG A 86 -5.08 14.28 -2.90
CA ARG A 86 -4.86 13.60 -1.61
C ARG A 86 -3.85 14.33 -0.73
N ALA A 87 -2.74 14.81 -1.30
CA ALA A 87 -1.74 15.59 -0.56
C ALA A 87 -2.33 16.90 -0.02
N ALA A 88 -3.15 17.58 -0.82
CA ALA A 88 -3.83 18.81 -0.43
C ALA A 88 -4.76 18.59 0.78
N ARG A 89 -5.55 17.50 0.78
CA ARG A 89 -6.43 17.18 1.91
C ARG A 89 -5.67 16.90 3.21
N ILE A 90 -4.51 16.23 3.11
CA ILE A 90 -3.64 15.98 4.27
C ILE A 90 -3.06 17.31 4.78
N GLN A 91 -2.61 18.18 3.88
CA GLN A 91 -2.11 19.52 4.24
C GLN A 91 -3.20 20.37 4.91
N GLU A 92 -4.41 20.40 4.35
CA GLU A 92 -5.56 21.11 4.95
C GLU A 92 -5.88 20.58 6.35
N SER A 93 -5.77 19.27 6.54
CA SER A 93 -5.96 18.65 7.85
C SER A 93 -4.86 19.11 8.80
N LEU A 94 -3.59 19.06 8.39
CA LEU A 94 -2.44 19.49 9.18
C LEU A 94 -2.50 20.98 9.57
N ASP A 95 -3.00 21.83 8.67
CA ASP A 95 -3.10 23.28 8.90
C ASP A 95 -4.27 23.67 9.82
N SER A 96 -5.35 22.88 9.84
CA SER A 96 -6.59 23.19 10.57
C SER A 96 -6.82 22.34 11.83
N GLY A 97 -6.13 21.21 11.93
CA GLY A 97 -6.29 20.23 12.99
C GLY A 97 -5.48 20.52 14.25
N LYS A 98 -5.86 19.87 15.35
CA LYS A 98 -5.06 19.79 16.58
C LYS A 98 -4.61 18.35 16.75
N PHE A 99 -3.45 18.04 16.19
CA PHE A 99 -2.83 16.72 16.29
C PHE A 99 -1.58 16.77 17.19
N SER A 100 -1.15 15.60 17.64
CA SER A 100 0.13 15.44 18.32
C SER A 100 1.32 15.68 17.39
N GLU A 101 2.49 15.91 17.97
CA GLU A 101 3.75 16.07 17.20
C GLU A 101 4.05 14.86 16.32
N GLU A 102 3.77 13.65 16.82
CA GLU A 102 3.99 12.41 16.06
C GLU A 102 3.05 12.28 14.87
N GLU A 103 1.77 12.63 15.04
CA GLU A 103 0.80 12.64 13.95
C GLU A 103 1.16 13.68 12.88
N ASN A 104 1.56 14.89 13.30
CA ASN A 104 2.04 15.93 12.38
C ASN A 104 3.26 15.46 11.58
N ALA A 105 4.25 14.85 12.24
CA ALA A 105 5.43 14.32 11.56
C ALA A 105 5.10 13.23 10.53
N ARG A 106 4.13 12.35 10.83
CA ARG A 106 3.65 11.31 9.90
C ARG A 106 2.93 11.91 8.70
N MET A 107 2.08 12.92 8.93
CA MET A 107 1.37 13.62 7.86
C MET A 107 2.33 14.40 6.95
N ASP A 108 3.31 15.10 7.51
CA ASP A 108 4.38 15.78 6.75
C ASP A 108 5.18 14.79 5.88
N PHE A 109 5.49 13.61 6.43
CA PHE A 109 6.16 12.57 5.68
C PHE A 109 5.31 12.09 4.50
N ALA A 110 4.02 11.85 4.71
CA ALA A 110 3.08 11.41 3.69
C ALA A 110 2.95 12.43 2.55
N ILE A 111 2.86 13.72 2.88
CA ILE A 111 2.82 14.82 1.89
C ILE A 111 4.10 14.81 1.04
N LYS A 112 5.28 14.70 1.66
CA LYS A 112 6.56 14.62 0.94
C LYS A 112 6.64 13.37 0.05
N ALA A 113 6.08 12.25 0.48
CA ALA A 113 6.02 11.03 -0.33
C ALA A 113 5.14 11.21 -1.58
N HIS A 114 3.95 11.83 -1.42
CA HIS A 114 3.08 12.16 -2.56
C HIS A 114 3.79 13.09 -3.55
N GLN A 115 4.50 14.11 -3.06
CA GLN A 115 5.29 15.02 -3.91
C GLN A 115 6.39 14.29 -4.68
N ARG A 116 7.15 13.39 -4.04
CA ARG A 116 8.17 12.57 -4.73
C ARG A 116 7.55 11.72 -5.83
N LYS A 117 6.42 11.05 -5.56
CA LYS A 117 5.73 10.20 -6.54
C LYS A 117 5.20 11.02 -7.71
N ILE A 118 4.63 12.20 -7.46
CA ILE A 118 4.19 13.13 -8.50
C ILE A 118 5.37 13.52 -9.41
N ASN A 119 6.54 13.82 -8.84
CA ASN A 119 7.71 14.18 -9.64
C ASN A 119 8.18 13.00 -10.50
N GLN A 120 8.25 11.79 -9.94
CA GLN A 120 8.57 10.59 -10.71
C GLN A 120 7.61 10.37 -11.88
N LEU A 121 6.29 10.54 -11.66
CA LEU A 121 5.29 10.37 -12.72
C LEU A 121 5.38 11.49 -13.77
N LYS A 122 5.74 12.72 -13.38
CA LYS A 122 6.00 13.81 -14.32
C LYS A 122 7.23 13.57 -15.18
N ASP A 123 8.27 12.95 -14.65
CA ASP A 123 9.48 12.60 -15.41
C ASP A 123 9.21 11.48 -16.44
N MET A 124 8.05 10.81 -16.35
CA MET A 124 7.59 9.77 -17.27
C MET A 124 6.59 10.27 -18.33
N LEU A 125 6.20 11.55 -18.28
CA LEU A 125 5.37 12.25 -19.29
C LEU A 125 6.26 12.82 -20.41
#